data_AF-A0A9R0WSI3-F1
#
_entry.id   AF-A0A9R0WSI3-F1
#
_cell.length_a   1.000
_cell.length_b   1.000
_cell.length_c   1.000
_cell.angle_alpha   90.00
_cell.angle_beta   90.00
_cell.angle_gamma   90.00
#
_symmetry.space_group_name_H-M   'P 1'
#
loop_
_entity.id
_entity.type
_entity.pdbx_description
1 polymer ?
#
loop_
_entity_poly.entity_id
_entity_poly.type
_entity_poly.pdbx_seq_one_letter_code
_entity_poly.pdbx_strand_id
1 'polypeptide(L)'
;MANVLPVLWCTIHLVGVGMCMEGIEHNPVVYELMSEMAFRSQKVEVEDWLKSYSYRRYGQSNVEIQKAWAILYHTIYNCTDGIADHNKDYIVEFPDISPSSFSSQYSKRKIISHVRKHPRFLGEVSASLPQPHLWYSTEEAVKSLELFLKAGNGLSESLTYRYDLVDLTRQSLSKLANKVYLDAMDSYQKRDSSGLNFHTKKFLELIMDIETLLASDDNFLLGPWLETAKNLAMTEDERKQYEWNARTQVTMWYDDTKTEQSKLHDYANKFWSGLLKSYYHPRASKYFTRLSRSLQENRSFQLEEWRRDWISYCNEWQSGKELYPVKATGDALAISRSLFAKYFR
;
A
#
# COMPACT_ATOMS: atom_id res chain seq x y z
N MET A 1 -17.78 1.27 6.18
CA MET A 1 -17.76 2.64 6.76
C MET A 1 -19.00 2.91 7.63
N ALA A 2 -18.84 3.70 8.70
CA ALA A 2 -19.86 4.41 9.50
C ALA A 2 -20.85 3.59 10.38
N ASN A 3 -20.39 3.22 11.59
CA ASN A 3 -21.24 2.88 12.75
C ASN A 3 -21.28 4.00 13.81
N VAL A 4 -21.15 5.27 13.40
CA VAL A 4 -21.16 6.41 14.34
C VAL A 4 -22.58 6.69 14.83
N LEU A 5 -23.56 6.58 13.93
CA LEU A 5 -24.94 6.94 14.21
C LEU A 5 -25.63 6.03 15.25
N PRO A 6 -25.50 4.69 15.25
CA PRO A 6 -26.14 3.85 16.28
C PRO A 6 -25.70 4.19 17.71
N VAL A 7 -24.51 4.77 17.90
CA VAL A 7 -23.98 5.12 19.23
C VAL A 7 -24.54 6.45 19.74
N LEU A 8 -24.78 7.42 18.85
CA LEU A 8 -25.44 8.70 19.16
C LEU A 8 -26.85 8.50 19.76
N TRP A 9 -27.57 7.45 19.35
CA TRP A 9 -28.92 7.16 19.84
C TRP A 9 -28.97 6.28 21.10
N CYS A 10 -27.84 5.68 21.49
CA CYS A 10 -27.79 4.69 22.57
C CYS A 10 -27.08 5.16 23.84
N THR A 11 -26.44 6.35 23.84
CA THR A 11 -25.65 6.80 25.00
C THR A 11 -25.90 8.27 25.34
N ILE A 12 -26.38 8.54 26.56
CA ILE A 12 -26.61 9.90 27.08
C ILE A 12 -25.32 10.65 27.45
N HIS A 13 -24.16 10.01 27.30
CA HIS A 13 -22.85 10.54 27.71
C HIS A 13 -21.93 10.89 26.52
N LEU A 14 -22.36 10.68 25.27
CA LEU A 14 -21.58 11.05 24.10
C LEU A 14 -21.65 12.57 23.89
N VAL A 15 -20.51 13.26 24.04
CA VAL A 15 -20.42 14.72 23.94
C VAL A 15 -19.77 15.22 22.64
N GLY A 16 -19.30 14.31 21.78
CA GLY A 16 -18.66 14.66 20.52
C GLY A 16 -18.13 13.46 19.74
N VAL A 17 -17.69 13.73 18.52
CA VAL A 17 -17.03 12.78 17.62
C VAL A 17 -15.74 13.42 17.10
N GLY A 18 -14.74 12.60 16.76
CA GLY A 18 -13.45 13.08 16.26
C GLY A 18 -12.74 12.02 15.44
N MET A 19 -11.66 12.44 14.76
CA MET A 19 -10.77 11.57 13.99
C MET A 19 -9.40 11.55 14.65
N CYS A 20 -8.84 10.35 14.88
CA CYS A 20 -7.54 10.15 15.50
C CYS A 20 -6.65 9.29 14.59
N MET A 21 -6.48 9.74 13.35
CA MET A 21 -5.67 9.04 12.35
C MET A 21 -4.20 9.37 12.57
N GLU A 22 -3.32 8.37 12.58
CA GLU A 22 -1.87 8.58 12.76
C GLU A 22 -1.23 9.31 11.57
N GLY A 23 -1.77 9.10 10.37
CA GLY A 23 -1.42 9.81 9.14
C GLY A 23 -2.66 10.41 8.48
N ILE A 24 -2.45 11.44 7.67
CA ILE A 24 -3.46 12.07 6.81
C ILE A 24 -3.06 11.93 5.33
N GLU A 25 -3.75 12.64 4.42
CA GLU A 25 -3.44 12.66 2.97
C GLU A 25 -3.73 11.36 2.21
N HIS A 26 -4.57 10.50 2.77
CA HIS A 26 -5.07 9.31 2.10
C HIS A 26 -6.59 9.18 2.30
N ASN A 27 -7.29 8.47 1.40
CA ASN A 27 -8.72 8.12 1.59
C ASN A 27 -9.65 9.32 1.93
N PRO A 28 -9.61 10.44 1.17
CA PRO A 28 -10.34 11.67 1.52
C PRO A 28 -11.84 11.47 1.71
N VAL A 29 -12.43 10.49 1.04
CA VAL A 29 -13.84 10.10 1.19
C VAL A 29 -14.22 9.72 2.63
N VAL A 30 -13.29 9.11 3.39
CA VAL A 30 -13.50 8.75 4.80
C VAL A 30 -13.53 10.02 5.67
N TYR A 31 -12.58 10.93 5.47
CA TYR A 31 -12.47 12.17 6.24
C TYR A 31 -13.65 13.09 5.99
N GLU A 32 -14.09 13.22 4.74
CA GLU A 32 -15.24 14.06 4.38
C GLU A 32 -16.52 13.51 5.01
N LEU A 33 -16.78 12.21 4.86
CA LEU A 33 -17.96 11.60 5.48
C LEU A 33 -17.93 11.71 7.00
N MET A 34 -16.81 11.36 7.64
CA MET A 34 -16.72 11.38 9.11
C MET A 34 -16.89 12.78 9.69
N SER A 35 -16.31 13.81 9.04
CA SER A 35 -16.48 15.20 9.45
C SER A 35 -17.92 15.66 9.30
N GLU A 36 -18.60 15.25 8.23
CA GLU A 36 -20.00 15.55 7.99
C GLU A 36 -20.92 14.91 9.05
N MET A 37 -20.58 13.72 9.58
CA MET A 37 -21.38 13.04 10.60
C MET A 37 -21.55 13.85 11.89
N ALA A 38 -20.64 14.76 12.20
CA ALA A 38 -20.78 15.65 13.37
C ALA A 38 -21.98 16.61 13.26
N PHE A 39 -22.46 16.87 12.05
CA PHE A 39 -23.53 17.84 11.77
C PHE A 39 -24.83 17.18 11.31
N ARG A 40 -24.90 15.84 11.30
CA ARG A 40 -26.08 15.11 10.85
C ARG A 40 -26.82 14.52 12.03
N SER A 41 -28.13 14.79 12.08
CA SER A 41 -29.06 14.18 13.02
C SER A 41 -29.71 12.91 12.48
N GLN A 42 -29.45 12.53 11.23
CA GLN A 42 -30.05 11.35 10.59
C GLN A 42 -28.99 10.46 9.96
N LYS A 43 -29.34 9.18 9.80
CA LYS A 43 -28.51 8.22 9.10
C LYS A 43 -28.29 8.66 7.64
N VAL A 44 -27.08 8.48 7.14
CA VAL A 44 -26.73 8.73 5.75
C VAL A 44 -26.91 7.47 4.92
N GLU A 45 -27.62 7.63 3.81
CA GLU A 45 -27.63 6.65 2.72
C GLU A 45 -26.33 6.83 1.91
N VAL A 46 -25.34 6.00 2.24
CA VAL A 46 -23.94 6.20 1.82
C VAL A 46 -23.78 6.14 0.30
N GLU A 47 -24.52 5.28 -0.40
CA GLU A 47 -24.45 5.22 -1.87
C GLU A 47 -24.93 6.50 -2.55
N ASP A 48 -26.01 7.11 -2.06
CA ASP A 48 -26.51 8.38 -2.59
C ASP A 48 -25.59 9.55 -2.21
N TRP A 49 -25.01 9.48 -1.01
CA TRP A 49 -23.98 10.42 -0.61
C TRP A 49 -22.74 10.32 -1.53
N LEU A 50 -22.31 9.11 -1.92
CA LEU A 50 -21.17 8.89 -2.81
C LEU A 50 -21.40 9.41 -4.24
N LYS A 51 -22.64 9.34 -4.76
CA LYS A 51 -23.00 9.99 -6.02
C LYS A 51 -22.79 11.51 -5.93
N SER A 52 -23.22 12.11 -4.82
CA SER A 52 -23.05 13.55 -4.59
C SER A 52 -21.59 13.92 -4.33
N TYR A 53 -20.86 13.10 -3.59
CA TYR A 53 -19.43 13.24 -3.31
C TYR A 53 -18.62 13.26 -4.61
N SER A 54 -18.78 12.25 -5.45
CA SER A 54 -18.04 12.13 -6.71
C SER A 54 -18.34 13.29 -7.68
N TYR A 55 -19.60 13.75 -7.74
CA TYR A 55 -19.97 14.95 -8.50
C TYR A 55 -19.20 16.19 -8.00
N ARG A 56 -19.26 16.49 -6.69
CA ARG A 56 -18.58 17.66 -6.12
C ARG A 56 -17.06 17.57 -6.27
N ARG A 57 -16.52 16.37 -6.05
CA ARG A 57 -15.09 16.11 -6.09
C ARG A 57 -14.53 16.31 -7.49
N TYR A 58 -15.22 15.82 -8.52
CA TYR A 58 -14.72 15.87 -9.89
C TYR A 58 -15.26 17.02 -10.74
N GLY A 59 -16.24 17.77 -10.23
CA GLY A 59 -16.82 18.94 -10.88
C GLY A 59 -17.88 18.61 -11.95
N GLN A 60 -18.14 17.33 -12.23
CA GLN A 60 -19.18 16.91 -13.17
C GLN A 60 -19.71 15.52 -12.87
N SER A 61 -20.94 15.24 -13.33
CA SER A 61 -21.58 13.93 -13.16
C SER A 61 -21.10 12.97 -14.24
N ASN A 62 -20.76 11.74 -13.85
CA ASN A 62 -20.39 10.69 -14.78
C ASN A 62 -20.95 9.34 -14.32
N VAL A 63 -21.69 8.67 -15.20
CA VAL A 63 -22.40 7.41 -14.88
C VAL A 63 -21.42 6.28 -14.55
N GLU A 64 -20.29 6.21 -15.23
CA GLU A 64 -19.27 5.17 -14.99
C GLU A 64 -18.60 5.38 -13.63
N ILE A 65 -18.35 6.63 -13.25
CA ILE A 65 -17.85 6.99 -11.92
C ILE A 65 -18.82 6.63 -10.81
N GLN A 66 -20.12 6.90 -10.99
CA GLN A 66 -21.12 6.53 -9.98
C GLN A 66 -21.16 5.02 -9.75
N LYS A 67 -21.09 4.23 -10.84
CA LYS A 67 -20.97 2.76 -10.75
C LYS A 67 -19.67 2.34 -10.06
N ALA A 68 -18.56 2.98 -10.39
CA ALA A 68 -17.26 2.68 -9.83
C ALA A 68 -17.23 2.89 -8.31
N TRP A 69 -17.75 4.04 -7.84
CA TRP A 69 -17.86 4.33 -6.41
C TRP A 69 -18.81 3.40 -5.67
N ALA A 70 -19.89 2.93 -6.31
CA ALA A 70 -20.74 1.90 -5.72
C ALA A 70 -19.98 0.58 -5.52
N ILE A 71 -19.14 0.17 -6.49
CA ILE A 71 -18.27 -1.01 -6.32
C ILE A 71 -17.27 -0.79 -5.19
N LEU A 72 -16.60 0.38 -5.14
CA LEU A 72 -15.63 0.69 -4.08
C LEU A 72 -16.28 0.67 -2.69
N TYR A 73 -17.51 1.18 -2.60
CA TYR A 73 -18.30 1.13 -1.37
C TYR A 73 -18.50 -0.31 -0.91
N HIS A 74 -18.93 -1.23 -1.77
CA HIS A 74 -19.17 -2.64 -1.42
C HIS A 74 -17.90 -3.48 -1.27
N THR A 75 -16.73 -2.93 -1.58
CA THR A 75 -15.44 -3.65 -1.57
C THR A 75 -14.43 -2.99 -0.62
N ILE A 76 -13.51 -2.18 -1.15
CA ILE A 76 -12.38 -1.58 -0.42
C ILE A 76 -12.86 -0.82 0.81
N TYR A 77 -13.98 -0.09 0.70
CA TYR A 77 -14.51 0.74 1.79
C TYR A 77 -15.49 0.02 2.74
N ASN A 78 -15.68 -1.30 2.58
CA ASN A 78 -16.56 -2.11 3.42
C ASN A 78 -15.83 -3.28 4.10
N CYS A 79 -14.77 -2.96 4.83
CA CYS A 79 -14.19 -3.90 5.79
C CYS A 79 -15.12 -4.04 7.02
N THR A 80 -15.61 -5.25 7.29
CA THR A 80 -16.54 -5.54 8.40
C THR A 80 -16.09 -6.70 9.29
N ASP A 81 -14.89 -7.23 9.09
CA ASP A 81 -14.40 -8.39 9.83
C ASP A 81 -13.82 -8.03 11.22
N GLY A 82 -13.64 -6.74 11.51
CA GLY A 82 -13.18 -6.24 12.80
C GLY A 82 -11.68 -6.38 13.03
N ILE A 83 -10.90 -6.65 11.98
CA ILE A 83 -9.45 -6.71 12.03
C ILE A 83 -8.89 -5.28 11.89
N ALA A 84 -8.07 -4.87 12.86
CA ALA A 84 -7.27 -3.65 12.72
C ALA A 84 -6.12 -3.95 11.77
N ASP A 85 -6.02 -3.19 10.68
CA ASP A 85 -5.11 -3.50 9.59
C ASP A 85 -4.15 -2.34 9.29
N HIS A 86 -2.95 -2.72 8.89
CA HIS A 86 -1.92 -1.82 8.36
C HIS A 86 -1.57 -2.30 6.96
N ASN A 87 -1.03 -1.43 6.10
CA ASN A 87 -0.62 -1.89 4.78
C ASN A 87 0.57 -2.85 4.88
N LYS A 88 0.29 -4.13 4.67
CA LYS A 88 1.25 -5.25 4.68
C LYS A 88 1.58 -5.76 3.27
N ASP A 89 1.28 -5.01 2.21
CA ASP A 89 1.58 -5.43 0.84
C ASP A 89 3.06 -5.78 0.67
N TYR A 90 3.35 -6.89 0.00
CA TYR A 90 4.73 -7.41 -0.09
C TYR A 90 5.70 -6.46 -0.80
N ILE A 91 5.20 -5.50 -1.59
CA ILE A 91 6.04 -4.45 -2.17
C ILE A 91 6.67 -3.60 -1.06
N VAL A 92 5.89 -3.22 -0.05
CA VAL A 92 6.29 -2.26 0.99
C VAL A 92 6.68 -2.91 2.31
N GLU A 93 6.32 -4.18 2.52
CA GLU A 93 6.72 -4.96 3.68
C GLU A 93 7.11 -6.38 3.25
N PHE A 94 8.41 -6.55 3.00
CA PHE A 94 8.95 -7.86 2.66
C PHE A 94 9.00 -8.77 3.90
N PRO A 95 8.53 -10.03 3.81
CA PRO A 95 8.59 -10.95 4.93
C PRO A 95 10.04 -11.25 5.35
N ASP A 96 10.41 -10.85 6.58
CA ASP A 96 11.71 -11.18 7.19
C ASP A 96 11.69 -12.59 7.83
N ILE A 97 11.41 -13.59 7.00
CA ILE A 97 11.35 -15.00 7.42
C ILE A 97 12.11 -15.90 6.45
N SER A 98 12.55 -17.06 6.95
CA SER A 98 13.13 -18.08 6.08
C SER A 98 12.05 -18.59 5.10
N PRO A 99 12.35 -18.64 3.79
CA PRO A 99 11.42 -19.15 2.80
C PRO A 99 11.16 -20.67 2.97
N SER A 100 12.02 -21.39 3.66
CA SER A 100 11.77 -22.80 3.99
C SER A 100 10.60 -22.98 4.96
N SER A 101 10.20 -21.93 5.67
CA SER A 101 9.05 -21.92 6.57
C SER A 101 7.71 -21.73 5.84
N PHE A 102 7.72 -21.61 4.52
CA PHE A 102 6.48 -21.57 3.73
C PHE A 102 5.78 -22.94 3.78
N SER A 103 4.48 -22.94 4.12
CA SER A 103 3.58 -24.09 3.95
C SER A 103 2.58 -23.77 2.85
N SER A 104 2.55 -24.59 1.79
CA SER A 104 1.70 -24.40 0.60
C SER A 104 0.20 -24.69 0.83
N GLN A 105 -0.22 -25.00 2.05
CA GLN A 105 -1.57 -25.54 2.33
C GLN A 105 -2.72 -24.52 2.28
N TYR A 106 -2.48 -23.25 1.95
CA TYR A 106 -3.52 -22.21 2.04
C TYR A 106 -4.20 -21.79 0.73
N SER A 107 -3.70 -22.17 -0.45
CA SER A 107 -4.33 -21.78 -1.73
C SER A 107 -5.73 -22.38 -1.98
N LYS A 108 -6.36 -23.07 -1.01
CA LYS A 108 -7.68 -23.71 -1.15
C LYS A 108 -8.68 -23.59 0.02
N ARG A 109 -8.40 -22.87 1.11
CA ARG A 109 -9.37 -22.77 2.22
C ARG A 109 -10.22 -21.50 2.16
N LYS A 110 -11.50 -21.66 1.78
CA LYS A 110 -12.57 -20.68 2.03
C LYS A 110 -12.52 -20.25 3.50
N ILE A 111 -12.46 -18.95 3.73
CA ILE A 111 -12.51 -18.33 5.05
C ILE A 111 -13.90 -18.55 5.63
N ILE A 112 -14.02 -19.43 6.63
CA ILE A 112 -15.12 -19.42 7.59
C ILE A 112 -14.56 -18.78 8.85
N SER A 113 -14.84 -17.49 9.05
CA SER A 113 -14.47 -16.79 10.28
C SER A 113 -15.44 -17.17 11.39
N HIS A 114 -14.97 -17.97 12.35
CA HIS A 114 -15.60 -18.03 13.67
C HIS A 114 -15.03 -16.89 14.52
N VAL A 115 -15.90 -15.93 14.81
CA VAL A 115 -15.67 -14.80 15.70
C VAL A 115 -15.28 -15.31 17.08
N ARG A 116 -14.05 -15.04 17.52
CA ARG A 116 -13.70 -15.01 18.94
C ARG A 116 -13.18 -13.64 19.31
N LYS A 117 -13.96 -12.95 20.13
CA LYS A 117 -13.64 -11.67 20.76
C LYS A 117 -12.68 -11.93 21.92
N HIS A 118 -11.41 -11.52 21.81
CA HIS A 118 -10.60 -11.05 22.93
C HIS A 118 -9.41 -10.23 22.39
N PRO A 119 -9.21 -8.97 22.83
CA PRO A 119 -8.02 -8.20 22.50
C PRO A 119 -6.93 -8.40 23.57
N ARG A 120 -5.68 -8.38 23.10
CA ARG A 120 -4.38 -8.50 23.82
C ARG A 120 -3.97 -9.92 24.18
N PHE A 121 -2.97 -10.43 23.46
CA PHE A 121 -1.66 -10.86 23.97
C PHE A 121 -0.82 -11.31 22.76
N LEU A 122 0.41 -10.83 22.66
CA LEU A 122 1.45 -11.38 21.78
C LEU A 122 1.65 -12.85 22.19
N GLY A 123 1.09 -13.75 21.39
CA GLY A 123 1.13 -15.20 21.56
C GLY A 123 1.61 -15.84 20.27
N GLU A 124 2.54 -16.76 20.44
CA GLU A 124 3.49 -17.29 19.46
C GLU A 124 2.88 -18.22 18.39
N VAL A 125 3.55 -18.19 17.22
CA VAL A 125 3.60 -19.16 16.12
C VAL A 125 2.34 -19.35 15.24
N SER A 126 2.40 -18.78 14.04
CA SER A 126 1.99 -19.50 12.83
C SER A 126 3.22 -19.77 11.98
N ALA A 127 3.47 -21.04 11.66
CA ALA A 127 4.49 -21.50 10.71
C ALA A 127 4.06 -21.22 9.25
N SER A 128 3.46 -20.06 8.99
CA SER A 128 2.93 -19.65 7.70
C SER A 128 3.41 -18.25 7.35
N LEU A 129 3.53 -17.98 6.06
CA LEU A 129 3.77 -16.63 5.56
C LEU A 129 2.73 -15.66 6.12
N PRO A 130 3.12 -14.52 6.72
CA PRO A 130 2.17 -13.45 6.96
C PRO A 130 1.58 -13.01 5.62
N GLN A 131 0.26 -13.15 5.46
CA GLN A 131 -0.43 -12.68 4.28
C GLN A 131 -1.01 -11.29 4.52
N PRO A 132 -0.86 -10.35 3.56
CA PRO A 132 -1.55 -9.08 3.60
C PRO A 132 -3.05 -9.32 3.75
N HIS A 133 -3.68 -8.64 4.70
CA HIS A 133 -5.11 -8.76 4.92
C HIS A 133 -5.87 -8.27 3.69
N LEU A 134 -6.89 -9.02 3.29
CA LEU A 134 -7.72 -8.73 2.12
C LEU A 134 -9.17 -9.13 2.42
N TRP A 135 -10.06 -8.14 2.45
CA TRP A 135 -11.48 -8.31 2.78
C TRP A 135 -12.42 -8.15 1.58
N TYR A 136 -11.87 -7.99 0.37
CA TYR A 136 -12.65 -7.75 -0.85
C TYR A 136 -12.07 -8.50 -2.06
N SER A 137 -12.88 -8.66 -3.10
CA SER A 137 -12.44 -9.23 -4.38
C SER A 137 -11.59 -8.24 -5.15
N THR A 138 -10.40 -8.68 -5.55
CA THR A 138 -9.50 -7.88 -6.39
C THR A 138 -10.06 -7.70 -7.80
N GLU A 139 -10.84 -8.67 -8.29
CA GLU A 139 -11.52 -8.58 -9.58
C GLU A 139 -12.57 -7.46 -9.58
N GLU A 140 -13.35 -7.30 -8.52
CA GLU A 140 -14.29 -6.18 -8.39
C GLU A 140 -13.57 -4.83 -8.31
N ALA A 141 -12.45 -4.74 -7.58
CA ALA A 141 -11.62 -3.53 -7.57
C ALA A 141 -11.09 -3.18 -8.98
N VAL A 142 -10.66 -4.18 -9.76
CA VAL A 142 -10.23 -4.01 -11.15
C VAL A 142 -11.38 -3.58 -12.06
N LYS A 143 -12.62 -4.07 -11.84
CA LYS A 143 -13.80 -3.58 -12.56
C LYS A 143 -14.07 -2.11 -12.26
N SER A 144 -13.92 -1.69 -11.00
CA SER A 144 -14.02 -0.28 -10.64
C SER A 144 -12.96 0.56 -11.36
N LEU A 145 -11.71 0.08 -11.42
CA LEU A 145 -10.64 0.73 -12.18
C LEU A 145 -10.98 0.85 -13.67
N GLU A 146 -11.55 -0.19 -14.28
CA GLU A 146 -11.98 -0.13 -15.69
C GLU A 146 -13.01 0.99 -15.93
N LEU A 147 -13.95 1.19 -15.00
CA LEU A 147 -14.96 2.24 -15.06
C LEU A 147 -14.33 3.64 -14.91
N PHE A 148 -13.35 3.82 -14.01
CA PHE A 148 -12.56 5.04 -13.95
C PHE A 148 -11.90 5.33 -15.30
N LEU A 149 -11.16 4.36 -15.87
CA LEU A 149 -10.46 4.53 -17.15
C LEU A 149 -11.38 4.88 -18.33
N LYS A 150 -12.63 4.36 -18.34
CA LYS A 150 -13.67 4.72 -19.31
C LYS A 150 -14.10 6.18 -19.19
N ALA A 151 -14.22 6.68 -17.96
CA ALA A 151 -14.59 8.07 -17.70
C ALA A 151 -13.44 9.07 -17.94
N GLY A 152 -12.19 8.59 -18.00
CA GLY A 152 -10.99 9.42 -17.98
C GLY A 152 -10.90 10.51 -19.05
N ASN A 153 -11.39 10.29 -20.27
CA ASN A 153 -11.31 11.31 -21.34
C ASN A 153 -12.06 12.61 -20.98
N GLY A 154 -13.12 12.53 -20.16
CA GLY A 154 -13.88 13.70 -19.73
C GLY A 154 -13.39 14.29 -18.41
N LEU A 155 -12.60 13.55 -17.64
CA LEU A 155 -12.27 13.87 -16.25
C LEU A 155 -10.78 14.08 -15.98
N SER A 156 -9.89 13.82 -16.94
CA SER A 156 -8.43 13.91 -16.76
C SER A 156 -7.93 15.29 -16.32
N GLU A 157 -8.67 16.36 -16.65
CA GLU A 157 -8.34 17.72 -16.21
C GLU A 157 -8.62 17.94 -14.71
N SER A 158 -9.51 17.15 -14.11
CA SER A 158 -9.80 17.22 -12.68
C SER A 158 -8.66 16.59 -11.87
N LEU A 159 -7.99 17.42 -11.06
CA LEU A 159 -6.88 17.02 -10.19
C LEU A 159 -7.28 15.90 -9.22
N THR A 160 -8.46 16.00 -8.62
CA THR A 160 -8.99 15.01 -7.68
C THR A 160 -9.37 13.69 -8.35
N TYR A 161 -9.83 13.74 -9.60
CA TYR A 161 -10.05 12.54 -10.41
C TYR A 161 -8.71 11.86 -10.74
N ARG A 162 -7.69 12.62 -11.14
CA ARG A 162 -6.35 12.08 -11.40
C ARG A 162 -5.76 11.39 -10.17
N TYR A 163 -5.87 12.03 -9.00
CA TYR A 163 -5.46 11.44 -7.73
C TYR A 163 -6.14 10.09 -7.48
N ASP A 164 -7.49 10.04 -7.58
CA ASP A 164 -8.24 8.81 -7.30
C ASP A 164 -7.95 7.71 -8.35
N LEU A 165 -7.72 8.08 -9.61
CA LEU A 165 -7.32 7.15 -10.66
C LEU A 165 -5.94 6.54 -10.37
N VAL A 166 -4.96 7.37 -9.98
CA VAL A 166 -3.62 6.91 -9.61
C VAL A 166 -3.70 5.98 -8.39
N ASP A 167 -4.44 6.36 -7.35
CA ASP A 167 -4.55 5.55 -6.14
C ASP A 167 -5.22 4.20 -6.41
N LEU A 168 -6.32 4.18 -7.18
CA LEU A 168 -7.02 2.93 -7.53
C LEU A 168 -6.20 2.03 -8.47
N THR A 169 -5.43 2.63 -9.39
CA THR A 169 -4.50 1.88 -10.25
C THR A 169 -3.38 1.28 -9.42
N ARG A 170 -2.76 2.06 -8.54
CA ARG A 170 -1.73 1.61 -7.58
C ARG A 170 -2.27 0.47 -6.72
N GLN A 171 -3.47 0.61 -6.18
CA GLN A 171 -4.11 -0.41 -5.35
C GLN A 171 -4.31 -1.72 -6.11
N SER A 172 -4.84 -1.66 -7.34
CA SER A 172 -5.09 -2.85 -8.16
C SER A 172 -3.79 -3.58 -8.49
N LEU A 173 -2.73 -2.83 -8.84
CA LEU A 173 -1.41 -3.38 -9.13
C LEU A 173 -0.71 -3.94 -7.89
N SER A 174 -0.85 -3.30 -6.72
CA SER A 174 -0.24 -3.81 -5.48
C SER A 174 -0.87 -5.13 -5.04
N LYS A 175 -2.19 -5.31 -5.21
CA LYS A 175 -2.85 -6.60 -4.97
C LYS A 175 -2.39 -7.67 -5.96
N LEU A 176 -2.19 -7.33 -7.23
CA LEU A 176 -1.60 -8.24 -8.21
C LEU A 176 -0.16 -8.64 -7.81
N ALA A 177 0.66 -7.69 -7.36
CA ALA A 177 2.00 -7.96 -6.88
C ALA A 177 2.02 -8.92 -5.69
N ASN A 178 1.03 -8.83 -4.79
CA ASN A 178 0.91 -9.80 -3.70
C ASN A 178 0.74 -11.23 -4.21
N LYS A 179 -0.14 -11.42 -5.20
CA LYS A 179 -0.33 -12.72 -5.86
C LYS A 179 0.97 -13.21 -6.52
N VAL A 180 1.65 -12.34 -7.26
CA VAL A 180 2.91 -12.69 -7.96
C VAL A 180 4.01 -13.09 -6.97
N TYR A 181 4.11 -12.44 -5.80
CA TYR A 181 5.03 -12.85 -4.75
C TYR A 181 4.70 -14.25 -4.23
N LEU A 182 3.43 -14.55 -3.96
CA LEU A 182 3.00 -15.89 -3.53
C LEU A 182 3.33 -16.96 -4.57
N ASP A 183 3.10 -16.66 -5.86
CA ASP A 183 3.45 -17.56 -6.96
C ASP A 183 4.97 -17.78 -7.05
N ALA A 184 5.79 -16.74 -6.78
CA ALA A 184 7.24 -16.88 -6.68
C ALA A 184 7.67 -17.79 -5.53
N MET A 185 7.02 -17.68 -4.36
CA MET A 185 7.32 -18.53 -3.21
C MET A 185 6.91 -19.99 -3.44
N ASP A 186 5.79 -20.23 -4.11
CA ASP A 186 5.36 -21.58 -4.54
C ASP A 186 6.36 -22.19 -5.53
N SER A 187 6.84 -21.43 -6.52
CA SER A 187 7.93 -21.87 -7.42
C SER A 187 9.21 -22.20 -6.64
N TYR A 188 9.58 -21.37 -5.65
CA TYR A 188 10.75 -21.63 -4.82
C TYR A 188 10.62 -22.94 -4.02
N GLN A 189 9.47 -23.18 -3.39
CA GLN A 189 9.19 -24.42 -2.65
C GLN A 189 9.26 -25.66 -3.55
N LYS A 190 8.74 -25.56 -4.78
CA LYS A 190 8.78 -26.63 -5.78
C LYS A 190 10.15 -26.79 -6.44
N ARG A 191 11.12 -25.94 -6.09
CA ARG A 191 12.44 -25.86 -6.72
C ARG A 191 12.37 -25.60 -8.23
N ASP A 192 11.32 -24.91 -8.67
CA ASP A 192 11.13 -24.49 -10.05
C ASP A 192 11.87 -23.18 -10.30
N SER A 193 13.13 -23.29 -10.76
CA SER A 193 13.98 -22.15 -11.07
C SER A 193 13.41 -21.26 -12.19
N SER A 194 12.72 -21.85 -13.17
CA SER A 194 12.14 -21.10 -14.29
C SER A 194 10.94 -20.28 -13.82
N GLY A 195 10.04 -20.91 -13.07
CA GLY A 195 8.90 -20.24 -12.44
C GLY A 195 9.33 -19.15 -11.46
N LEU A 196 10.33 -19.42 -10.61
CA LEU A 196 10.86 -18.41 -9.69
C LEU A 196 11.41 -17.20 -10.44
N ASN A 197 12.19 -17.41 -11.49
CA ASN A 197 12.75 -16.33 -12.30
C ASN A 197 11.65 -15.52 -13.01
N PHE A 198 10.63 -16.20 -13.54
CA PHE A 198 9.49 -15.54 -14.18
C PHE A 198 8.74 -14.64 -13.20
N HIS A 199 8.33 -15.17 -12.05
CA HIS A 199 7.59 -14.40 -11.04
C HIS A 199 8.45 -13.30 -10.41
N THR A 200 9.75 -13.53 -10.22
CA THR A 200 10.71 -12.50 -9.76
C THR A 200 10.72 -11.31 -10.71
N LYS A 201 10.90 -11.54 -12.02
CA LYS A 201 10.93 -10.46 -13.03
C LYS A 201 9.61 -9.70 -13.02
N LYS A 202 8.49 -10.41 -13.01
CA LYS A 202 7.16 -9.80 -12.99
C LYS A 202 6.93 -8.95 -11.73
N PHE A 203 7.38 -9.40 -10.56
CA PHE A 203 7.25 -8.65 -9.31
C PHE A 203 8.08 -7.38 -9.31
N LEU A 204 9.36 -7.45 -9.73
CA LEU A 204 10.23 -6.28 -9.82
C LEU A 204 9.73 -5.28 -10.88
N GLU A 205 9.20 -5.77 -12.00
CA GLU A 205 8.57 -4.95 -13.03
C GLU A 205 7.32 -4.25 -12.51
N LEU A 206 6.46 -4.93 -11.74
CA LEU A 206 5.30 -4.32 -11.09
C LEU A 206 5.71 -3.16 -10.16
N ILE A 207 6.80 -3.29 -9.40
CA ILE A 207 7.29 -2.18 -8.56
C ILE A 207 7.67 -0.96 -9.42
N MET A 208 8.40 -1.18 -10.52
CA MET A 208 8.85 -0.10 -11.39
C MET A 208 7.73 0.54 -12.21
N ASP A 209 6.71 -0.24 -12.56
CA ASP A 209 5.51 0.25 -13.23
C ASP A 209 4.64 1.08 -12.27
N ILE A 210 4.50 0.65 -11.01
CA ILE A 210 3.84 1.44 -9.98
C ILE A 210 4.65 2.71 -9.68
N GLU A 211 5.98 2.65 -9.61
CA GLU A 211 6.84 3.84 -9.50
C GLU A 211 6.54 4.86 -10.62
N THR A 212 6.43 4.40 -11.87
CA THR A 212 6.13 5.25 -13.02
C THR A 212 4.74 5.88 -12.92
N LEU A 213 3.75 5.13 -12.45
CA LEU A 213 2.41 5.62 -12.19
C LEU A 213 2.41 6.70 -11.10
N LEU A 214 3.07 6.46 -9.97
CA LEU A 214 3.10 7.40 -8.85
C LEU A 214 3.85 8.69 -9.19
N ALA A 215 4.86 8.62 -10.07
CA ALA A 215 5.57 9.80 -10.56
C ALA A 215 4.67 10.78 -11.34
N SER A 216 3.47 10.35 -11.77
CA SER A 216 2.55 11.15 -12.59
C SER A 216 1.59 12.06 -11.81
N ASP A 217 1.66 12.07 -10.46
CA ASP A 217 0.83 12.94 -9.63
C ASP A 217 1.61 13.47 -8.41
N ASP A 218 1.48 14.78 -8.13
CA ASP A 218 2.25 15.50 -7.10
C ASP A 218 2.05 14.92 -5.69
N ASN A 219 0.94 14.23 -5.44
CA ASN A 219 0.58 13.69 -4.13
C ASN A 219 1.29 12.36 -3.79
N PHE A 220 2.04 11.78 -4.73
CA PHE A 220 2.68 10.47 -4.55
C PHE A 220 4.20 10.53 -4.70
N LEU A 221 4.82 11.67 -4.40
CA LEU A 221 6.27 11.88 -4.55
C LEU A 221 6.98 11.88 -3.20
N LEU A 222 8.15 11.25 -3.12
CA LEU A 222 9.04 11.33 -1.95
C LEU A 222 9.71 12.71 -1.82
N GLY A 223 9.98 13.39 -2.94
CA GLY A 223 10.70 14.66 -2.96
C GLY A 223 10.09 15.74 -2.06
N PRO A 224 8.79 16.06 -2.18
CA PRO A 224 8.14 17.06 -1.34
C PRO A 224 8.27 16.78 0.17
N TRP A 225 8.19 15.51 0.59
CA TRP A 225 8.39 15.11 1.98
C TRP A 225 9.80 15.46 2.48
N LEU A 226 10.83 15.09 1.70
CA LEU A 226 12.23 15.35 2.07
C LEU A 226 12.60 16.84 2.00
N GLU A 227 12.14 17.55 0.97
CA GLU A 227 12.40 19.00 0.86
C GLU A 227 11.68 19.80 1.93
N THR A 228 10.45 19.41 2.30
CA THR A 228 9.73 20.07 3.41
C THR A 228 10.49 19.90 4.72
N ALA A 229 10.99 18.70 5.02
CA ALA A 229 11.81 18.46 6.21
C ALA A 229 13.08 19.32 6.21
N LYS A 230 13.81 19.36 5.08
CA LYS A 230 15.03 20.18 4.95
C LYS A 230 14.77 21.68 5.10
N ASN A 231 13.64 22.18 4.60
CA ASN A 231 13.30 23.60 4.66
C ASN A 231 12.94 24.09 6.07
N LEU A 232 12.77 23.19 7.05
CA LEU A 232 12.60 23.54 8.46
C LEU A 232 13.93 23.83 9.17
N ALA A 233 15.07 23.46 8.58
CA ALA A 233 16.38 23.59 9.22
C ALA A 233 16.94 25.01 9.13
N MET A 234 17.65 25.44 10.19
CA MET A 234 18.34 26.73 10.24
C MET A 234 19.83 26.60 9.92
N THR A 235 20.38 25.39 10.05
CA THR A 235 21.79 25.08 9.78
C THR A 235 21.95 23.88 8.85
N GLU A 236 23.13 23.73 8.25
CA GLU A 236 23.42 22.58 7.38
C GLU A 236 23.43 21.25 8.14
N ASP A 237 23.78 21.24 9.43
CA ASP A 237 23.75 20.03 10.25
C ASP A 237 22.31 19.64 10.64
N GLU A 238 21.47 20.62 10.97
CA GLU A 238 20.02 20.37 11.12
C GLU A 238 19.40 19.89 9.81
N ARG A 239 19.80 20.45 8.66
CA ARG A 239 19.27 20.05 7.35
C ARG A 239 19.55 18.58 7.08
N LYS A 240 20.77 18.12 7.36
CA LYS A 240 21.14 16.68 7.28
C LYS A 240 20.33 15.84 8.26
N GLN A 241 20.18 16.30 9.50
CA GLN A 241 19.45 15.57 10.54
C GLN A 241 17.96 15.46 10.20
N TYR A 242 17.34 16.51 9.66
CA TYR A 242 15.92 16.54 9.32
C TYR A 242 15.64 15.68 8.08
N GLU A 243 16.53 15.69 7.08
CA GLU A 243 16.43 14.75 5.96
C GLU A 243 16.56 13.30 6.43
N TRP A 244 17.53 13.01 7.30
CA TRP A 244 17.69 11.68 7.89
C TRP A 244 16.43 11.28 8.69
N ASN A 245 15.88 12.16 9.53
CA ASN A 245 14.63 11.91 10.26
C ASN A 245 13.47 11.57 9.31
N ALA A 246 13.32 12.34 8.24
CA ALA A 246 12.25 12.18 7.26
C ALA A 246 12.37 10.85 6.48
N ARG A 247 13.60 10.47 6.08
CA ARG A 247 13.88 9.16 5.48
C ARG A 247 13.61 8.03 6.47
N THR A 248 14.07 8.19 7.69
CA THR A 248 13.99 7.19 8.75
C THR A 248 12.55 6.86 9.15
N GLN A 249 11.71 7.88 9.30
CA GLN A 249 10.31 7.71 9.73
C GLN A 249 9.50 6.81 8.78
N VAL A 250 9.75 6.88 7.47
CA VAL A 250 8.99 6.11 6.47
C VAL A 250 9.65 4.79 6.07
N THR A 251 10.72 4.37 6.76
CA THR A 251 11.54 3.18 6.42
C THR A 251 11.93 2.33 7.65
N MET A 252 13.23 2.24 8.00
CA MET A 252 13.76 1.37 9.07
C MET A 252 13.41 1.83 10.47
N TRP A 253 12.98 3.07 10.71
CA TRP A 253 13.02 3.64 12.07
C TRP A 253 14.45 3.53 12.65
N TYR A 254 14.63 3.38 13.97
CA TYR A 254 15.91 3.74 14.62
C TYR A 254 16.59 2.61 15.45
N ASP A 255 15.89 1.54 15.80
CA ASP A 255 16.38 0.52 16.75
C ASP A 255 16.84 -0.79 16.08
N ASP A 256 17.57 -0.71 14.97
CA ASP A 256 18.09 -1.86 14.25
C ASP A 256 19.53 -2.25 14.67
N THR A 257 19.94 -3.47 14.31
CA THR A 257 21.30 -3.97 14.46
C THR A 257 21.82 -4.49 13.13
N LYS A 258 23.06 -4.98 13.07
CA LYS A 258 23.63 -5.55 11.84
C LYS A 258 22.82 -6.70 11.24
N THR A 259 21.96 -7.36 12.01
CA THR A 259 21.20 -8.55 11.58
C THR A 259 19.75 -8.54 12.03
N GLU A 260 19.31 -7.54 12.78
CA GLU A 260 17.94 -7.43 13.28
C GLU A 260 17.37 -6.09 12.87
N GLN A 261 16.23 -6.09 12.18
CA GLN A 261 15.52 -4.88 11.82
C GLN A 261 14.82 -4.26 13.04
N SER A 262 14.49 -2.97 12.95
CA SER A 262 13.61 -2.31 13.91
C SER A 262 12.27 -3.04 14.05
N LYS A 263 11.68 -3.00 15.26
CA LYS A 263 10.30 -3.46 15.47
C LYS A 263 9.24 -2.59 14.78
N LEU A 264 9.62 -1.38 14.39
CA LEU A 264 8.78 -0.43 13.65
C LEU A 264 9.17 -0.33 12.17
N HIS A 265 10.06 -1.21 11.70
CA HIS A 265 10.45 -1.27 10.30
C HIS A 265 9.22 -1.35 9.39
N ASP A 266 9.20 -0.48 8.37
CA ASP A 266 8.11 -0.29 7.40
C ASP A 266 6.74 0.07 8.04
N TYR A 267 6.66 0.41 9.34
CA TYR A 267 5.40 0.77 10.01
C TYR A 267 4.66 1.92 9.33
N ALA A 268 5.41 2.96 8.96
CA ALA A 268 4.88 4.13 8.26
C ALA A 268 5.23 4.09 6.76
N ASN A 269 5.25 2.89 6.17
CA ASN A 269 5.53 2.72 4.74
C ASN A 269 4.64 3.60 3.85
N LYS A 270 5.15 3.90 2.65
CA LYS A 270 4.48 4.73 1.66
C LYS A 270 4.66 4.16 0.26
N PHE A 271 3.60 4.24 -0.53
CA PHE A 271 3.68 4.11 -1.97
C PHE A 271 3.99 5.50 -2.55
N TRP A 272 5.26 5.87 -2.53
CA TRP A 272 5.76 7.10 -3.15
C TRP A 272 6.78 6.80 -4.25
N SER A 273 6.68 7.53 -5.36
CA SER A 273 7.73 7.60 -6.37
C SER A 273 9.01 8.16 -5.73
N GLY A 274 10.15 7.62 -6.17
CA GLY A 274 11.42 7.75 -5.49
C GLY A 274 11.61 6.62 -4.50
N LEU A 275 10.71 6.47 -3.53
CA LEU A 275 10.84 5.47 -2.47
C LEU A 275 10.70 4.03 -2.99
N LEU A 276 9.74 3.76 -3.88
CA LEU A 276 9.62 2.44 -4.53
C LEU A 276 10.89 2.06 -5.28
N LYS A 277 11.37 2.95 -6.17
CA LYS A 277 12.57 2.70 -6.97
C LYS A 277 13.84 2.56 -6.14
N SER A 278 14.04 3.42 -5.13
CA SER A 278 15.33 3.55 -4.45
C SER A 278 15.40 2.80 -3.13
N TYR A 279 14.28 2.36 -2.55
CA TYR A 279 14.29 1.64 -1.27
C TYR A 279 13.66 0.24 -1.39
N TYR A 280 12.42 0.15 -1.86
CA TYR A 280 11.70 -1.13 -1.91
C TYR A 280 12.17 -2.07 -3.03
N HIS A 281 12.37 -1.57 -4.24
CA HIS A 281 12.82 -2.38 -5.38
C HIS A 281 14.19 -3.03 -5.14
N PRO A 282 15.22 -2.33 -4.64
CA PRO A 282 16.53 -2.94 -4.36
C PRO A 282 16.47 -4.00 -3.26
N ARG A 283 15.64 -3.81 -2.22
CA ARG A 283 15.38 -4.83 -1.17
C ARG A 283 14.76 -6.09 -1.76
N ALA A 284 13.72 -5.94 -2.58
CA ALA A 284 13.08 -7.04 -3.30
C ALA A 284 14.09 -7.79 -4.18
N SER A 285 14.88 -7.05 -4.96
CA SER A 285 15.89 -7.61 -5.86
C SER A 285 16.96 -8.42 -5.11
N LYS A 286 17.47 -7.90 -3.98
CA LYS A 286 18.40 -8.63 -3.10
C LYS A 286 17.79 -9.94 -2.59
N TYR A 287 16.54 -9.92 -2.15
CA TYR A 287 15.83 -11.11 -1.69
C TYR A 287 15.71 -12.18 -2.79
N PHE A 288 15.15 -11.83 -3.95
CA PHE A 288 14.95 -12.79 -5.04
C PHE A 288 16.25 -13.29 -5.67
N THR A 289 17.28 -12.45 -5.75
CA THR A 289 18.63 -12.87 -6.16
C THR A 289 19.15 -13.97 -5.24
N ARG A 290 18.94 -13.80 -3.93
CA ARG A 290 19.37 -14.77 -2.93
C ARG A 290 18.57 -16.08 -3.00
N LEU A 291 17.26 -16.02 -3.26
CA LEU A 291 16.42 -17.21 -3.51
C LEU A 291 16.87 -17.96 -4.77
N SER A 292 17.14 -17.24 -5.85
CA SER A 292 17.60 -17.86 -7.10
C SER A 292 18.94 -18.56 -6.90
N ARG A 293 19.85 -17.91 -6.18
CA ARG A 293 21.16 -18.45 -5.84
C ARG A 293 21.08 -19.69 -4.94
N SER A 294 20.18 -19.73 -3.96
CA SER A 294 20.03 -20.91 -3.10
C SER A 294 19.53 -22.13 -3.88
N LEU A 295 18.65 -21.95 -4.86
CA LEU A 295 18.23 -23.03 -5.77
C LEU A 295 19.38 -23.52 -6.66
N GLN A 296 20.15 -22.60 -7.27
CA GLN A 296 21.27 -22.92 -8.16
C GLN A 296 22.40 -23.67 -7.44
N GLU A 297 22.77 -23.22 -6.24
CA GLU A 297 23.85 -23.80 -5.45
C GLU A 297 23.39 -24.99 -4.60
N ASN A 298 22.11 -25.37 -4.68
CA ASN A 298 21.48 -26.41 -3.88
C ASN A 298 21.76 -26.28 -2.36
N ARG A 299 21.69 -25.04 -1.85
CA ARG A 299 21.91 -24.74 -0.43
C ARG A 299 20.68 -24.10 0.21
N SER A 300 20.62 -24.12 1.53
CA SER A 300 19.56 -23.41 2.27
C SER A 300 19.67 -21.89 2.08
N PHE A 301 18.53 -21.21 2.21
CA PHE A 301 18.50 -19.75 2.21
C PHE A 301 19.25 -19.21 3.43
N GLN A 302 20.25 -18.37 3.17
CA GLN A 302 21.13 -17.79 4.20
C GLN A 302 20.48 -16.53 4.77
N LEU A 303 19.57 -16.71 5.75
CA LEU A 303 18.73 -15.64 6.32
C LEU A 303 19.56 -14.50 6.95
N GLU A 304 20.55 -14.83 7.79
CA GLU A 304 21.35 -13.80 8.46
C GLU A 304 22.24 -12.99 7.50
N GLU A 305 22.81 -13.64 6.48
CA GLU A 305 23.58 -12.92 5.45
C GLU A 305 22.67 -11.97 4.65
N TRP A 306 21.49 -12.44 4.26
CA TRP A 306 20.50 -11.57 3.60
C TRP A 306 20.11 -10.40 4.50
N ARG A 307 19.81 -10.64 5.79
CA ARG A 307 19.52 -9.60 6.78
C ARG A 307 20.60 -8.53 6.84
N ARG A 308 21.86 -8.96 6.97
CA ARG A 308 23.01 -8.05 6.97
C ARG A 308 23.07 -7.18 5.72
N ASP A 309 22.86 -7.77 4.55
CA ASP A 309 22.97 -7.08 3.26
C ASP A 309 21.86 -6.05 3.04
N TRP A 310 20.62 -6.36 3.42
CA TRP A 310 19.49 -5.45 3.20
C TRP A 310 19.38 -4.40 4.30
N ILE A 311 19.74 -4.71 5.55
CA ILE A 311 19.77 -3.74 6.65
C ILE A 311 20.87 -2.69 6.39
N SER A 312 22.10 -3.11 6.05
CA SER A 312 23.17 -2.15 5.70
C SER A 312 22.73 -1.20 4.59
N TYR A 313 22.10 -1.75 3.55
CA TYR A 313 21.56 -0.96 2.45
C TYR A 313 20.50 0.06 2.91
N CYS A 314 19.60 -0.32 3.82
CA CYS A 314 18.59 0.60 4.33
C CYS A 314 19.20 1.76 5.11
N ASN A 315 20.21 1.48 5.94
CA ASN A 315 20.88 2.49 6.75
C ASN A 315 21.73 3.43 5.89
N GLU A 316 22.34 2.91 4.83
CA GLU A 316 23.00 3.71 3.80
C GLU A 316 21.99 4.62 3.09
N TRP A 317 20.81 4.10 2.71
CA TRP A 317 19.76 4.88 2.05
C TRP A 317 19.21 6.00 2.94
N GLN A 318 19.00 5.73 4.24
CA GLN A 318 18.57 6.73 5.22
C GLN A 318 19.60 7.84 5.41
N SER A 319 20.89 7.50 5.32
CA SER A 319 22.00 8.46 5.39
C SER A 319 22.31 9.15 4.06
N GLY A 320 21.60 8.76 3.00
CA GLY A 320 21.77 9.26 1.64
C GLY A 320 21.35 10.72 1.47
N LYS A 321 21.78 11.31 0.36
CA LYS A 321 21.51 12.72 -0.01
C LYS A 321 20.99 12.86 -1.44
N GLU A 322 20.50 11.76 -2.01
CA GLU A 322 19.96 11.74 -3.36
C GLU A 322 18.77 12.68 -3.45
N LEU A 323 18.69 13.43 -4.53
CA LEU A 323 17.57 14.31 -4.81
C LEU A 323 16.44 13.54 -5.49
N TYR A 324 15.22 13.83 -5.08
CA TYR A 324 14.01 13.24 -5.65
C TYR A 324 13.13 14.33 -6.28
N PRO A 325 12.42 14.03 -7.38
CA PRO A 325 11.52 15.00 -8.00
C PRO A 325 10.49 15.55 -7.01
N VAL A 326 10.30 16.87 -7.02
CA VAL A 326 9.27 17.58 -6.25
C VAL A 326 8.03 17.91 -7.07
N LYS A 327 8.05 17.55 -8.36
CA LYS A 327 6.96 17.75 -9.30
C LYS A 327 6.76 16.52 -10.16
N ALA A 328 5.48 16.23 -10.39
CA ALA A 328 5.05 15.10 -11.17
C ALA A 328 5.43 15.25 -12.64
N THR A 329 5.64 14.10 -13.28
CA THR A 329 5.93 13.99 -14.70
C THR A 329 5.18 12.81 -15.28
N GLY A 330 4.66 12.97 -16.50
CA GLY A 330 3.89 11.94 -17.18
C GLY A 330 2.38 12.17 -17.13
N ASP A 331 1.67 11.42 -17.95
CA ASP A 331 0.20 11.48 -18.06
C ASP A 331 -0.41 10.32 -17.27
N ALA A 332 -1.02 10.65 -16.14
CA ALA A 332 -1.65 9.68 -15.24
C ALA A 332 -2.69 8.79 -15.93
N LEU A 333 -3.49 9.34 -16.85
CA LEU A 333 -4.51 8.57 -17.56
C LEU A 333 -3.87 7.63 -18.59
N ALA A 334 -2.92 8.12 -19.38
CA ALA A 334 -2.22 7.31 -20.37
C ALA A 334 -1.43 6.17 -19.71
N ILE A 335 -0.72 6.46 -18.61
CA ILE A 335 0.01 5.45 -17.84
C ILE A 335 -0.96 4.43 -17.25
N SER A 336 -2.05 4.86 -16.59
CA SER A 336 -3.03 3.95 -16.01
C SER A 336 -3.67 3.04 -17.06
N ARG A 337 -3.97 3.55 -18.26
CA ARG A 337 -4.47 2.74 -19.38
C ARG A 337 -3.45 1.71 -19.85
N SER A 338 -2.19 2.11 -20.01
CA SER A 338 -1.10 1.22 -20.42
C SER A 338 -0.92 0.08 -19.42
N LEU A 339 -0.88 0.39 -18.13
CA LEU A 339 -0.73 -0.61 -17.06
C LEU A 339 -1.96 -1.52 -16.95
N PHE A 340 -3.16 -0.97 -17.12
CA PHE A 340 -4.37 -1.78 -17.14
C PHE A 340 -4.35 -2.79 -18.30
N ALA A 341 -3.97 -2.35 -19.50
CA ALA A 341 -3.83 -3.22 -20.65
C ALA A 341 -2.74 -4.28 -20.47
N LYS A 342 -1.62 -3.92 -19.81
CA LYS A 342 -0.50 -4.82 -19.56
C LYS A 342 -0.83 -5.96 -18.59
N TYR A 343 -1.65 -5.68 -17.57
CA TYR A 343 -1.82 -6.60 -16.44
C TYR A 343 -3.21 -7.21 -16.28
N PHE A 344 -4.25 -6.60 -16.86
CA PHE A 344 -5.64 -7.00 -16.66
C PHE A 344 -6.42 -7.24 -17.95
N ARG A 345 -5.75 -7.26 -19.11
CA ARG A 345 -6.36 -7.58 -20.42
C ARG A 345 -5.65 -8.70 -21.17
#